data_AF-A0A2V5XR53-F1
#
_entry.id   AF-A0A2V5XR53-F1
#
_cell.length_a   1.000
_cell.length_b   1.000
_cell.length_c   1.000
_cell.angle_alpha   90.00
_cell.angle_beta   90.00
_cell.angle_gamma   90.00
#
_symmetry.space_group_name_H-M   'P 1'
#
loop_
_entity.id
_entity.type
_entity.pdbx_description
1 polymer ?
#
loop_
_entity_poly.entity_id
_entity_poly.type
_entity_poly.pdbx_seq_one_letter_code
_entity_poly.pdbx_strand_id
1 'polypeptide(L)'
;MEYRHEKIRDRLEKVGRAASMLHLDVLLLIYHFAKFGTGNILEIGPYIGGSTIAAAIGARESGSAKKIISIEIGGRLKHEYRARIFSKI
;
A
#
# COMPACT_ATOMS: atom_id res chain seq x y z
N MET A 1 19.00 3.35 18.95
CA MET A 1 17.58 3.72 18.81
C MET A 1 17.46 4.61 17.57
N GLU A 2 16.41 4.40 16.76
CA GLU A 2 15.70 5.52 16.12
C GLU A 2 16.34 6.25 14.90
N TYR A 3 16.52 5.57 13.76
CA TYR A 3 16.70 6.27 12.45
C TYR A 3 16.00 5.56 11.27
N ARG A 4 15.57 4.30 11.43
CA ARG A 4 14.85 3.57 10.38
C ARG A 4 13.38 3.97 10.27
N HIS A 5 12.82 4.60 11.31
CA HIS A 5 11.42 5.03 11.35
C HIS A 5 11.19 6.36 10.63
N GLU A 6 12.13 7.30 10.68
CA GLU A 6 11.98 8.60 9.99
C GLU A 6 11.86 8.42 8.48
N LYS A 7 12.77 7.65 7.85
CA LYS A 7 12.76 7.48 6.39
C LYS A 7 11.47 6.83 5.86
N ILE A 8 10.92 5.84 6.56
CA ILE A 8 9.66 5.22 6.15
C ILE A 8 8.48 6.15 6.44
N ARG A 9 8.50 6.85 7.57
CA ARG A 9 7.46 7.82 7.94
C ARG A 9 7.37 8.93 6.89
N ASP A 10 8.47 9.58 6.53
CA ASP A 10 8.49 10.64 5.51
C ASP A 10 7.99 10.14 4.15
N ARG A 11 8.36 8.90 3.79
CA ARG A 11 7.92 8.27 2.55
C ARG A 11 6.43 8.00 2.56
N LEU A 12 5.90 7.46 3.67
CA LEU A 12 4.47 7.18 3.80
C LEU A 12 3.64 8.45 4.00
N GLU A 13 4.22 9.52 4.53
CA GLU A 13 3.58 10.83 4.60
C GLU A 13 3.37 11.41 3.19
N LYS A 14 4.37 11.27 2.30
CA LYS A 14 4.23 11.62 0.88
C LYS A 14 3.15 10.78 0.19
N VAL A 15 3.10 9.49 0.48
CA VAL A 15 2.03 8.59 -0.02
C VAL A 15 0.67 9.03 0.51
N GLY A 16 0.58 9.36 1.79
CA GLY A 16 -0.64 9.84 2.43
C GLY A 16 -1.22 11.05 1.70
N ARG A 17 -0.40 12.08 1.47
CA ARG A 17 -0.83 13.30 0.75
C ARG A 17 -1.21 13.06 -0.70
N ALA A 18 -0.57 12.11 -1.38
CA ALA A 18 -0.76 11.91 -2.81
C ALA A 18 -1.87 10.89 -3.15
N ALA A 19 -2.11 9.91 -2.28
CA ALA A 19 -2.82 8.70 -2.66
C ALA A 19 -3.66 8.06 -1.54
N SER A 20 -3.88 8.73 -0.41
CA SER A 20 -4.60 8.12 0.72
C SER A 20 -5.59 9.06 1.40
N MET A 21 -6.69 8.51 1.88
CA MET A 21 -7.52 9.14 2.91
C MET A 21 -7.19 8.66 4.33
N LEU A 22 -6.27 7.70 4.46
CA LEU A 22 -5.88 7.13 5.75
C LEU A 22 -4.87 8.02 6.44
N HIS A 23 -4.97 8.07 7.78
CA HIS A 23 -3.96 8.70 8.62
C HIS A 23 -2.59 8.05 8.44
N LEU A 24 -1.53 8.84 8.62
CA LEU A 24 -0.14 8.37 8.49
C LEU A 24 0.14 7.14 9.37
N ASP A 25 -0.39 7.11 10.58
CA ASP A 25 -0.17 5.99 11.50
C ASP A 25 -0.82 4.69 11.03
N VAL A 26 -1.95 4.79 10.32
CA VAL A 26 -2.58 3.62 9.68
C VAL A 26 -1.72 3.09 8.55
N LEU A 27 -1.13 3.99 7.74
CA LEU A 27 -0.19 3.58 6.69
C LEU A 27 1.07 2.92 7.28
N LEU A 28 1.60 3.44 8.38
CA LEU A 28 2.73 2.85 9.10
C LEU A 28 2.38 1.46 9.66
N LEU A 29 1.17 1.29 10.18
CA LEU A 29 0.68 0.01 10.67
C LEU A 29 0.54 -1.03 9.55
N ILE A 30 -0.03 -0.63 8.41
CA ILE A 30 -0.14 -1.49 7.21
C ILE A 30 1.26 -1.90 6.73
N TYR A 31 2.19 -0.96 6.64
CA TYR A 31 3.60 -1.25 6.34
C TYR A 31 4.19 -2.27 7.30
N HIS A 32 3.97 -2.10 8.61
CA HIS A 32 4.50 -2.99 9.64
C HIS A 32 3.97 -4.41 9.47
N PHE A 33 2.65 -4.59 9.32
CA PHE A 33 2.06 -5.91 9.09
C PHE A 33 2.54 -6.55 7.79
N ALA A 34 2.64 -5.78 6.71
CA ALA A 34 3.15 -6.29 5.45
C ALA A 34 4.63 -6.70 5.51
N LYS A 35 5.43 -6.01 6.33
CA LYS A 35 6.85 -6.33 6.52
C LYS A 35 7.07 -7.56 7.39
N PHE A 36 6.43 -7.62 8.56
CA PHE A 36 6.75 -8.62 9.58
C PHE A 36 5.76 -9.80 9.63
N GLY A 37 4.54 -9.64 9.11
CA GLY A 37 3.57 -10.74 9.01
C GLY A 37 4.07 -11.85 8.09
N THR A 38 3.49 -13.04 8.16
CA THR A 38 3.79 -14.15 7.24
C THR A 38 2.71 -14.26 6.17
N GLY A 39 3.05 -14.88 5.04
CA GLY A 39 2.10 -15.15 3.96
C GLY A 39 1.83 -13.97 3.02
N ASN A 40 0.78 -14.15 2.20
CA ASN A 40 0.34 -13.20 1.19
C ASN A 40 -0.65 -12.19 1.79
N ILE A 41 -0.84 -11.06 1.10
CA ILE A 41 -1.68 -9.95 1.55
C ILE A 41 -2.90 -9.86 0.64
N LEU A 42 -4.09 -9.81 1.24
CA LEU A 42 -5.34 -9.45 0.58
C LEU A 42 -5.79 -8.08 1.09
N GLU A 43 -6.12 -7.19 0.16
CA GLU A 43 -6.68 -5.88 0.43
C GLU A 43 -8.02 -5.73 -0.28
N ILE A 44 -9.00 -5.15 0.39
CA ILE A 44 -10.33 -4.87 -0.15
C ILE A 44 -10.62 -3.40 0.09
N GLY A 45 -11.00 -2.67 -0.97
CA GLY A 45 -11.26 -1.24 -0.92
C GLY A 45 -10.00 -0.35 -0.82
N PRO A 46 -8.97 -0.53 -1.67
CA PRO A 46 -7.79 0.33 -1.66
C PRO A 46 -8.07 1.81 -2.01
N TYR A 47 -9.23 2.09 -2.62
CA TYR A 47 -9.61 3.38 -3.17
C TYR A 47 -8.53 3.97 -4.10
N ILE A 48 -7.81 5.01 -3.67
CA ILE A 48 -6.74 5.64 -4.46
C ILE A 48 -5.44 4.79 -4.44
N GLY A 49 -5.27 3.91 -3.44
CA GLY A 49 -4.17 2.94 -3.37
C GLY A 49 -3.04 3.27 -2.38
N GLY A 50 -3.20 4.27 -1.51
CA GLY A 50 -2.19 4.63 -0.52
C GLY A 50 -1.86 3.48 0.46
N SER A 51 -2.88 2.73 0.89
CA SER A 51 -2.72 1.51 1.69
C SER A 51 -2.00 0.41 0.90
N THR A 52 -2.35 0.21 -0.37
CA THR A 52 -1.67 -0.74 -1.27
C THR A 52 -0.18 -0.44 -1.40
N ILE A 53 0.17 0.85 -1.55
CA ILE A 53 1.57 1.28 -1.63
C ILE A 53 2.30 1.02 -0.32
N ALA A 54 1.68 1.30 0.83
CA ALA A 54 2.27 1.02 2.14
C ALA A 54 2.53 -0.49 2.33
N ALA A 55 1.56 -1.33 1.97
CA ALA A 55 1.69 -2.78 1.99
C ALA A 55 2.80 -3.27 1.04
N ALA A 56 2.86 -2.75 -0.18
CA ALA A 56 3.89 -3.10 -1.16
C ALA A 56 5.30 -2.74 -0.69
N ILE A 57 5.48 -1.58 -0.04
CA ILE A 57 6.77 -1.20 0.55
C ILE A 57 7.15 -2.18 1.67
N GLY A 58 6.22 -2.50 2.57
CA GLY A 58 6.45 -3.44 3.66
C GLY A 58 6.81 -4.85 3.15
N ALA A 59 6.01 -5.38 2.22
CA ALA A 59 6.22 -6.69 1.62
C ALA A 59 7.58 -6.79 0.92
N ARG A 60 7.96 -5.78 0.13
CA ARG A 60 9.28 -5.72 -0.53
C ARG A 60 10.44 -5.72 0.46
N GLU A 61 10.26 -5.09 1.63
CA GLU A 61 11.28 -5.02 2.69
C GLU A 61 11.22 -6.19 3.69
N SER A 62 10.32 -7.17 3.49
CA SER A 62 10.17 -8.33 4.37
C SER A 62 11.30 -9.36 4.21
N GLY A 63 12.07 -9.30 3.12
CA GLY A 63 13.06 -10.32 2.77
C GLY A 63 12.44 -11.65 2.28
N SER A 64 11.11 -11.71 2.13
CA SER A 64 10.37 -12.87 1.64
C SER A 64 9.54 -12.52 0.41
N ALA A 65 9.33 -13.47 -0.49
CA ALA A 65 8.46 -13.29 -1.64
C ALA A 65 6.99 -13.35 -1.19
N LYS A 66 6.29 -12.21 -1.30
CA LYS A 66 4.88 -12.07 -0.93
C LYS A 66 4.05 -11.60 -2.11
N LYS A 67 2.88 -12.19 -2.29
CA LYS A 67 1.88 -11.70 -3.25
C LYS A 67 0.95 -10.72 -2.56
N ILE A 68 0.56 -9.68 -3.28
CA ILE A 68 -0.47 -8.73 -2.86
C ILE A 68 -1.61 -8.83 -3.87
N ILE A 69 -2.81 -9.15 -3.37
CA ILE A 69 -4.05 -9.13 -4.14
C ILE A 69 -4.87 -7.97 -3.60
N SER A 70 -5.21 -7.01 -4.45
CA SER A 70 -6.03 -5.86 -4.07
C SER A 70 -7.32 -5.87 -4.90
N ILE A 71 -8.45 -5.71 -4.23
CA ILE A 71 -9.79 -5.76 -4.82
C ILE A 71 -10.48 -4.43 -4.57
N GLU A 72 -10.86 -3.75 -5.64
CA GLU A 72 -11.65 -2.52 -5.60
C GLU A 72 -12.86 -2.68 -6.52
N ILE A 73 -13.98 -2.08 -6.12
CA ILE A 73 -15.13 -1.96 -7.02
C ILE A 73 -14.74 -0.96 -8.10
N GLY A 74 -14.56 -1.45 -9.32
CA GLY A 74 -14.40 -0.58 -10.47
C GLY A 74 -15.63 0.33 -10.64
N GLY A 75 -15.41 1.57 -11.08
CA GLY A 75 -16.49 2.49 -11.44
C GLY A 75 -16.53 2.76 -12.95
N ARG A 76 -17.65 3.29 -13.45
CA ARG A 76 -17.69 3.92 -14.77
C ARG A 76 -16.71 5.09 -14.78
N LEU A 77 -15.60 4.92 -15.47
CA LEU A 77 -14.68 6.03 -15.73
C LEU A 77 -15.42 7.04 -16.60
N LYS A 78 -15.36 8.33 -16.25
CA LYS A 78 -15.83 9.41 -17.15
C LYS A 78 -15.06 9.43 -18.49
N HIS A 79 -14.02 8.61 -18.63
CA HIS A 79 -13.20 8.47 -19.83
C HIS A 79 -12.71 7.02 -19.97
N GLU A 80 -12.91 6.42 -21.13
CA GLU A 80 -12.83 4.97 -21.41
C GLU A 80 -11.46 4.29 -21.18
N TYR A 81 -10.39 5.02 -20.80
CA TYR A 81 -9.01 4.53 -20.86
C TYR A 81 -8.29 4.31 -19.52
N ARG A 82 -8.98 4.27 -18.38
CA ARG A 82 -8.32 4.19 -17.05
C ARG A 82 -8.78 3.06 -16.13
N ALA A 83 -9.10 1.89 -16.68
CA ALA A 83 -9.19 0.67 -15.88
C ALA A 83 -7.76 0.20 -15.55
N ARG A 84 -7.18 0.68 -14.45
CA ARG A 84 -5.86 0.23 -13.98
C ARG A 84 -6.05 -0.97 -13.07
N ILE A 85 -6.07 -2.16 -13.66
CA ILE A 85 -5.69 -3.38 -12.93
C ILE A 85 -4.18 -3.30 -12.75
N PHE A 86 -3.72 -2.92 -11.56
CA PHE A 86 -2.32 -3.07 -11.20
C PHE A 86 -2.05 -4.53 -10.84
N SER A 87 -1.84 -5.37 -11.86
CA SER A 87 -1.06 -6.60 -11.70
C SER A 87 0.31 -6.37 -12.34
N LYS A 88 1.25 -5.80 -11.57
CA LYS A 88 2.67 -5.96 -11.85
C LYS A 88 3.29 -6.71 -10.67
N ILE A 89 3.36 -8.02 -10.86
CA ILE A 89 4.31 -8.92 -10.21
C ILE A 89 5.71 -8.52 -10.68
#